data_AF-A0A1X4HT07-F1
#
_entry.id   AF-A0A1X4HT07-F1
#
_cell.length_a   1.000
_cell.length_b   1.000
_cell.length_c   1.000
_cell.angle_alpha   90.00
_cell.angle_beta   90.00
_cell.angle_gamma   90.00
#
_symmetry.space_group_name_H-M   'P 1'
#
loop_
_entity.id
_entity.type
_entity.pdbx_description
1 polymer ?
#
loop_
_entity_poly.entity_id
_entity_poly.type
_entity_poly.pdbx_seq_one_letter_code
_entity_poly.pdbx_strand_id
1 'polypeptide(L)' 'TRAADSPRLGRPDAARTHLHRARGAARTLADDRYGEGVRAAIRRLEIRLDEDGAPEGRWPPERRS' A
#
# COMPACT_ATOMS: atom_id res chain seq x y z
N THR A 1 33.71 2.44 9.07
CA THR A 1 32.67 1.55 8.50
C THR A 1 31.44 2.36 8.16
N ARG A 2 30.66 1.86 7.20
CA ARG A 2 29.65 2.48 6.33
C ARG A 2 28.49 3.22 7.04
N ALA A 3 27.91 4.17 6.30
CA ALA A 3 26.88 5.12 6.68
C ALA A 3 25.42 4.59 6.66
N ALA A 4 24.60 5.31 7.46
CA ALA A 4 23.15 5.54 7.39
C ALA A 4 22.18 4.37 7.68
N ASP A 5 21.90 4.16 8.98
CA ASP A 5 20.59 3.69 9.43
C ASP A 5 19.59 4.86 9.34
N SER A 6 19.02 5.08 8.16
CA SER A 6 17.84 5.93 8.05
C SER A 6 16.62 5.13 8.51
N PRO A 7 15.96 5.48 9.62
CA PRO A 7 14.75 4.78 10.03
C PRO A 7 13.68 4.99 8.96
N ARG A 8 13.21 3.90 8.33
CA ARG A 8 12.04 3.93 7.42
C ARG A 8 10.73 4.16 8.20
N LEU A 9 10.68 5.17 9.07
CA LEU A 9 9.51 5.48 9.89
C LEU A 9 9.00 6.88 9.54
N GLY A 10 7.85 6.93 8.86
CA GLY A 10 7.10 8.16 8.61
C GLY A 10 6.24 8.17 7.34
N ARG A 11 6.57 7.35 6.33
CA ARG A 11 5.79 7.27 5.08
C ARG A 11 4.66 6.23 5.03
N PRO A 12 4.78 5.02 5.62
CA PRO A 12 3.70 4.04 5.53
C PRO A 12 2.45 4.44 6.32
N ASP A 13 2.58 5.09 7.49
CA ASP A 13 1.42 5.55 8.28
C ASP A 13 0.68 6.72 7.64
N ALA A 14 1.40 7.67 7.03
CA ALA A 14 0.79 8.76 6.30
C ALA A 14 0.01 8.25 5.07
N ALA A 15 0.60 7.31 4.31
CA ALA A 15 -0.06 6.70 3.16
C ALA A 15 -1.35 5.96 3.55
N ARG A 16 -1.31 5.18 4.64
CA ARG A 16 -2.51 4.49 5.17
C ARG A 16 -3.59 5.46 5.65
N THR A 17 -3.20 6.58 6.28
CA THR A 17 -4.14 7.63 6.69
C THR A 17 -4.83 8.27 5.49
N HIS A 18 -4.09 8.60 4.44
CA HIS A 18 -4.67 9.14 3.20
C HIS A 18 -5.58 8.14 2.51
N LEU A 19 -5.22 6.85 2.51
CA LEU A 19 -6.04 5.78 1.95
C LEU A 19 -7.37 5.61 2.70
N HIS A 20 -7.36 5.69 4.03
CA HIS A 20 -8.58 5.67 4.83
C HIS A 20 -9.52 6.83 4.49
N ARG A 21 -8.98 8.06 4.33
CA ARG A 21 -9.76 9.22 3.89
C ARG A 21 -10.32 9.04 2.49
N ALA A 22 -9.53 8.52 1.55
CA ALA A 22 -9.96 8.25 0.18
C ALA A 22 -11.11 7.23 0.14
N ARG A 23 -11.03 6.14 0.92
CA ARG A 23 -12.16 5.19 1.11
C ARG A 23 -13.40 5.89 1.63
N GLY A 24 -13.25 6.77 2.62
CA GLY A 24 -14.35 7.56 3.18
C GLY A 24 -15.07 8.39 2.13
N ALA A 25 -14.32 9.14 1.32
CA ALA A 25 -14.88 9.95 0.24
C ALA A 25 -15.50 9.10 -0.87
N ALA A 26 -14.87 7.99 -1.26
CA ALA A 26 -15.37 7.13 -2.34
C ALA A 26 -16.73 6.48 -2.01
N ARG A 27 -17.09 6.35 -0.73
CA ARG A 27 -18.41 5.87 -0.30
C ARG A 27 -19.55 6.84 -0.64
N THR A 28 -19.27 8.11 -0.88
CA THR A 28 -20.29 9.10 -1.26
C THR A 28 -20.49 9.19 -2.78
N LEU A 29 -19.67 8.48 -3.56
CA LEU A 29 -19.83 8.42 -5.01
C LEU A 29 -21.01 7.51 -5.37
N ALA A 30 -21.71 7.87 -6.43
CA ALA A 30 -22.76 7.04 -7.02
C ALA A 30 -22.21 5.68 -7.45
N ASP A 31 -23.06 4.66 -7.50
CA ASP A 31 -22.73 3.29 -7.95
C ASP A 31 -22.66 3.17 -9.48
N ASP A 32 -22.13 4.20 -10.13
CA ASP A 32 -21.93 4.25 -11.57
C ASP A 32 -20.50 3.85 -11.96
N ARG A 33 -20.21 3.86 -13.26
CA ARG A 33 -18.86 3.52 -13.76
C ARG A 33 -17.75 4.39 -13.17
N TYR A 34 -18.04 5.64 -12.82
CA TYR A 34 -17.06 6.53 -12.22
C TYR A 34 -16.79 6.14 -10.77
N GLY A 35 -17.83 5.94 -9.96
CA GLY A 35 -17.70 5.47 -8.58
C GLY A 35 -16.99 4.12 -8.49
N GLU A 36 -17.37 3.16 -9.33
CA GLU A 36 -16.71 1.86 -9.42
C GLU A 36 -15.23 1.97 -9.82
N GLY A 37 -14.93 2.83 -10.79
CA GLY A 37 -13.55 3.09 -11.23
C GLY A 37 -12.66 3.64 -10.11
N VAL A 38 -13.18 4.60 -9.33
CA VAL A 38 -12.45 5.18 -8.19
C VAL A 38 -12.23 4.14 -7.10
N ARG A 39 -13.26 3.35 -6.74
CA ARG A 39 -13.15 2.28 -5.73
C ARG A 39 -12.15 1.21 -6.15
N ALA A 40 -12.11 0.84 -7.43
CA ALA A 40 -11.14 -0.10 -7.97
C ALA A 40 -9.70 0.44 -7.92
N ALA A 41 -9.49 1.72 -8.25
CA ALA A 41 -8.18 2.37 -8.16
C ALA A 41 -7.66 2.41 -6.72
N ILE A 42 -8.53 2.74 -5.75
CA ILE A 42 -8.22 2.70 -4.32
C ILE A 42 -7.80 1.28 -3.94
N ARG A 43 -8.59 0.25 -4.26
CA ARG A 43 -8.25 -1.16 -3.94
C ARG A 43 -6.87 -1.59 -4.45
N ARG A 44 -6.50 -1.19 -5.67
CA ARG A 44 -5.17 -1.50 -6.24
C ARG A 44 -4.03 -0.81 -5.49
N LEU A 45 -4.28 0.38 -4.94
CA LEU A 45 -3.27 1.10 -4.15
C LEU A 45 -3.03 0.41 -2.80
N GLU A 46 -4.08 -0.14 -2.18
CA GLU A 46 -3.99 -0.83 -0.88
C GLU A 46 -3.16 -2.11 -1.00
N ILE A 47 -3.43 -2.91 -2.04
CA ILE A 47 -2.64 -4.10 -2.34
C ILE A 47 -1.16 -3.74 -2.47
N ARG A 48 -0.82 -2.70 -3.23
CA ARG A 48 0.58 -2.26 -3.38
C ARG A 48 1.21 -1.83 -2.06
N LEU A 49 0.49 -1.09 -1.23
CA LEU A 49 1.00 -0.67 0.08
C LEU A 49 1.18 -1.82 1.07
N ASP A 50 0.38 -2.88 0.95
CA ASP A 50 0.52 -4.10 1.75
C ASP A 50 1.70 -4.96 1.26
N GLU A 51 1.92 -5.06 -0.05
CA GLU A 51 3.09 -5.72 -0.65
C GLU A 51 4.40 -4.96 -0.34
N ASP A 52 4.42 -3.64 -0.50
CA ASP A 52 5.59 -2.79 -0.18
C ASP A 52 5.87 -2.72 1.34
N GLY A 53 4.87 -3.03 2.15
CA GLY A 53 4.95 -3.09 3.61
C GLY A 53 5.29 -4.48 4.16
N ALA A 54 5.30 -5.52 3.32
CA ALA A 54 5.77 -6.83 3.71
C ALA A 54 7.29 -6.78 3.96
N PRO A 55 7.81 -7.37 5.04
CA PRO A 55 9.25 -7.42 5.23
C PRO A 55 9.88 -8.16 4.04
N GLU A 56 10.77 -7.49 3.31
CA GLU A 56 11.70 -8.08 2.32
C GLU A 56 12.48 -9.22 3.01
N GLY A 57 11.92 -10.43 3.06
CA GLY A 57 12.51 -11.49 3.86
C GLY A 57 11.76 -12.82 3.91
N ARG A 58 10.77 -13.04 3.04
CA ARG A 58 10.19 -14.39 2.84
C ARG A 58 10.44 -14.90 1.43
N TRP A 59 11.70 -14.90 1.02
CA TRP A 59 12.13 -15.79 -0.05
C TRP A 59 12.50 -17.14 0.58
N PRO A 60 11.98 -18.27 0.08
CA PRO A 60 12.41 -19.59 0.54
C PRO A 60 13.86 -19.83 0.09
N PRO A 61 14.70 -20.52 0.89
CA PRO A 61 16.11 -20.70 0.55
C PRO A 61 16.24 -21.41 -0.80
N GLU A 62 17.08 -20.86 -1.66
CA GLU A 62 17.35 -21.39 -2.99
C GLU A 62 17.67 -22.89 -2.94
N ARG A 63 16.93 -23.67 -3.73
CA ARG A 63 17.25 -25.06 -4.04
C ARG A 63 18.51 -25.04 -4.91
N ARG A 64 19.67 -25.12 -4.27
CA ARG A 64 20.94 -25.36 -4.94
C ARG A 64 21.09 -26.86 -5.12
N SER A 65 21.08 -27.31 -6.37
CA SER A 65 21.52 -28.64 -6.81
C SER A 65 22.26 -28.44 -8.11
#